data_AF-A0A4R5DP48-F1
#
_entry.id   AF-A0A4R5DP48-F1
#
_cell.length_a   1.000
_cell.length_b   1.000
_cell.length_c   1.000
_cell.angle_alpha   90.00
_cell.angle_beta   90.00
_cell.angle_gamma   90.00
#
_symmetry.space_group_name_H-M   'P 1'
#
loop_
_entity.id
_entity.type
_entity.pdbx_description
1 polymer ?
#
loop_
_entity_poly.entity_id
_entity_poly.type
_entity_poly.pdbx_seq_one_letter_code
_entity_poly.pdbx_strand_id
1 'polypeptide(L)'
;MSPSVVPTRDDLVARLRVRFADVPAENVRRCVDDLWCCCTHLGVRPEERTIERLAASRLTGVVRGGRPPYPDGRPAPLPPGSQATAHATAHATAERPAGARTPIGM
;
A
#
# COMPACT_ATOMS: atom_id res chain seq x y z
N MET A 1 40.79 5.36 19.43
CA MET A 1 39.82 4.29 19.12
C MET A 1 38.62 4.94 18.48
N SER A 2 38.56 4.97 17.14
CA SER A 2 37.37 5.44 16.44
C SER A 2 36.33 4.35 16.52
N PRO A 3 35.13 4.58 17.07
CA PRO A 3 34.10 3.58 17.00
C PRO A 3 33.74 3.46 15.52
N SER A 4 34.05 2.32 14.91
CA SER A 4 33.37 1.90 13.69
C SER A 4 31.93 1.62 14.11
N VAL A 5 31.16 2.70 14.28
CA VAL A 5 29.72 2.59 14.51
C VAL A 5 29.19 2.12 13.18
N VAL A 6 29.02 0.80 13.06
CA VAL A 6 28.17 0.23 12.02
C VAL A 6 26.84 0.95 12.22
N PRO A 7 26.42 1.83 11.31
CA PRO A 7 25.24 2.62 11.55
C PRO A 7 24.08 1.66 11.70
N THR A 8 23.36 1.85 12.79
CA THR A 8 22.25 0.97 13.14
C THR A 8 21.03 1.38 12.32
N ARG A 9 20.04 0.49 12.25
CA ARG A 9 18.72 0.81 11.68
C ARG A 9 18.16 2.11 12.27
N ASP A 10 18.37 2.34 13.56
CA ASP A 10 17.93 3.55 14.26
C ASP A 10 18.65 4.81 13.76
N ASP A 11 19.95 4.74 13.45
CA ASP A 11 20.69 5.85 12.84
C ASP A 11 20.11 6.20 11.46
N LEU A 12 19.76 5.19 10.66
CA LEU A 12 19.14 5.40 9.35
C LEU A 12 17.74 6.02 9.48
N VAL A 13 16.94 5.58 10.44
CA VAL A 13 15.64 6.19 10.76
C VAL A 13 15.83 7.65 11.19
N ALA A 14 16.81 7.95 12.05
CA ALA A 14 17.10 9.31 12.48
C ALA A 14 17.47 10.22 11.30
N ARG A 15 18.36 9.78 10.41
CA ARG A 15 18.72 10.53 9.19
C ARG A 15 17.52 10.79 8.28
N LEU A 16 16.69 9.77 8.06
CA LEU A 16 15.50 9.90 7.22
C LEU A 16 14.45 10.84 7.84
N ARG A 17 14.29 10.84 9.16
CA ARG A 17 13.39 11.76 9.85
C ARG A 17 13.80 13.22 9.68
N VAL A 18 15.10 13.51 9.70
CA VAL A 18 15.60 14.86 9.42
C VAL A 18 15.33 15.25 7.96
N ARG A 19 15.57 14.32 7.03
CA ARG A 19 15.40 14.57 5.59
C ARG A 19 13.93 14.70 5.15
N PHE A 20 13.03 13.97 5.81
CA PHE A 20 11.60 13.93 5.50
C PHE A 20 10.78 14.44 6.69
N ALA A 21 11.09 15.66 7.16
CA ALA A 21 10.45 16.25 8.34
C ALA A 21 8.92 16.43 8.21
N ASP A 22 8.41 16.55 6.98
CA ASP A 22 6.98 16.65 6.69
C ASP A 22 6.23 15.30 6.79
N VAL A 23 6.96 14.18 6.88
CA VAL A 23 6.37 12.85 7.04
C VAL A 23 6.36 12.47 8.53
N PRO A 24 5.23 11.97 9.07
CA PRO A 24 5.18 11.50 10.45
C PRO A 24 6.28 10.49 10.76
N ALA A 25 6.97 10.67 11.88
CA ALA A 25 8.10 9.83 12.28
C ALA A 25 7.76 8.33 12.33
N GLU A 26 6.55 7.98 12.77
CA GLU A 26 6.08 6.60 12.78
C GLU A 26 6.01 6.00 11.37
N ASN A 27 5.57 6.79 10.38
CA ASN A 27 5.52 6.35 8.98
C ASN A 27 6.93 6.12 8.41
N VAL A 28 7.91 6.95 8.80
CA VAL A 28 9.31 6.77 8.40
C VAL A 28 9.87 5.47 9.01
N ARG A 29 9.62 5.23 10.30
CA ARG A 29 10.03 3.99 10.97
C ARG A 29 9.41 2.76 10.32
N ARG A 30 8.09 2.76 10.13
CA ARG A 30 7.39 1.66 9.46
C ARG A 30 7.91 1.41 8.05
N CYS A 31 8.21 2.47 7.29
CA CYS A 31 8.77 2.33 5.95
C CYS A 31 10.11 1.59 5.96
N VAL A 32 11.02 1.93 6.88
CA VAL A 32 12.31 1.25 7.03
C VAL A 32 12.11 -0.19 7.49
N ASP A 33 11.16 -0.43 8.40
CA ASP A 33 10.85 -1.75 8.94
C ASP A 33 10.30 -2.69 7.88
N ASP A 34 9.35 -2.22 7.07
CA ASP A 34 8.79 -2.94 5.94
C ASP A 34 9.88 -3.31 4.94
N LEU A 35 10.79 -2.38 4.63
CA LEU A 35 11.86 -2.64 3.66
C LEU A 35 12.84 -3.70 4.15
N TRP A 36 13.19 -3.67 5.44
CA TRP A 36 14.02 -4.70 6.04
C TRP A 36 13.35 -6.07 5.95
N CYS A 37 12.08 -6.14 6.32
CA CYS A 37 11.28 -7.37 6.25
C CYS A 37 11.16 -7.89 4.81
N CYS A 38 10.87 -7.01 3.86
CA CYS A 38 10.80 -7.33 2.43
C CYS A 38 12.14 -7.88 1.91
N CYS A 39 13.27 -7.26 2.25
CA CYS A 39 14.58 -7.77 1.84
C CYS A 39 14.82 -9.18 2.38
N THR A 40 14.53 -9.42 3.66
CA THR A 40 14.63 -10.76 4.25
C THR A 40 13.71 -11.77 3.56
N HIS A 41 12.46 -11.41 3.28
CA HIS A 41 11.51 -12.26 2.58
C HIS A 41 11.96 -12.62 1.16
N LEU A 42 12.59 -11.68 0.47
CA LEU A 42 13.12 -11.86 -0.89
C LEU A 42 14.51 -12.54 -0.91
N GLY A 43 15.10 -12.85 0.25
CA GLY A 43 16.46 -13.40 0.34
C GLY A 43 17.57 -12.40 -0.04
N VAL A 44 17.25 -11.11 -0.11
CA VAL A 44 18.21 -10.04 -0.41
C VAL A 44 18.87 -9.58 0.89
N ARG A 45 20.20 -9.47 0.91
CA ARG A 45 20.88 -8.89 2.08
C ARG A 45 20.49 -7.42 2.23
N PRO A 46 19.91 -7.01 3.36
CA PRO A 46 19.53 -5.62 3.59
C PRO A 46 20.78 -4.80 3.91
N GLU A 47 21.43 -4.28 2.86
CA GLU A 47 22.47 -3.28 3.00
C GLU A 47 21.87 -1.92 3.34
N GLU A 48 22.45 -1.23 4.32
CA GLU A 48 21.96 0.07 4.80
C GLU A 48 21.77 1.09 3.66
N ARG A 49 22.76 1.23 2.77
CA ARG A 49 22.66 2.15 1.62
C ARG A 49 21.50 1.78 0.69
N THR A 50 21.21 0.50 0.51
CA THR A 50 20.11 0.04 -0.32
C THR A 50 18.78 0.36 0.34
N ILE A 51 18.64 0.06 1.63
CA ILE A 51 17.43 0.40 2.40
C ILE A 51 17.21 1.91 2.42
N GLU A 52 18.25 2.72 2.62
CA GLU A 52 18.15 4.18 2.63
C GLU A 52 17.63 4.71 1.28
N ARG A 53 18.17 4.21 0.17
CA ARG A 53 17.74 4.63 -1.17
C ARG A 53 16.29 4.24 -1.45
N LEU A 54 15.89 3.03 -1.06
CA LEU A 54 14.51 2.55 -1.21
C LEU A 54 13.54 3.36 -0.35
N ALA A 55 13.90 3.61 0.91
CA ALA A 55 13.10 4.41 1.83
C ALA A 55 12.97 5.84 1.32
N ALA A 56 14.07 6.47 0.88
CA ALA A 56 14.04 7.81 0.31
C ALA A 56 13.16 7.89 -0.94
N SER A 57 13.21 6.88 -1.82
CA SER A 57 12.35 6.80 -3.00
C SER A 57 10.87 6.72 -2.60
N ARG A 58 10.52 5.81 -1.67
CA ARG A 58 9.14 5.62 -1.20
C ARG A 58 8.60 6.87 -0.50
N LEU A 59 9.38 7.47 0.40
CA LEU A 59 9.02 8.69 1.12
C LEU A 59 8.92 9.91 0.19
N THR A 60 9.75 10.00 -0.85
CA THR A 60 9.61 11.05 -1.87
C THR A 60 8.28 10.91 -2.61
N GLY A 61 7.85 9.69 -2.91
CA GLY A 61 6.52 9.43 -3.48
C GLY A 61 5.39 9.89 -2.55
N VAL A 62 5.52 9.65 -1.24
CA VAL A 62 4.57 10.12 -0.23
C VAL A 62 4.50 11.65 -0.19
N VAL A 63 5.65 12.33 -0.10
CA VAL A 63 5.72 13.81 -0.03
C VAL A 63 5.16 14.45 -1.29
N ARG A 64 5.43 13.87 -2.47
CA ARG A 64 4.88 14.36 -3.74
C ARG A 64 3.37 14.07 -3.90
N GLY A 65 2.72 13.54 -2.87
CA GLY A 65 1.29 13.23 -2.86
C GLY A 65 0.97 12.12 -3.84
N GLY A 66 1.77 11.04 -3.82
CA GLY A 66 1.83 9.91 -4.77
C GLY A 66 0.51 9.27 -5.13
N ARG A 67 -0.34 10.02 -5.82
CA ARG A 67 -1.37 9.53 -6.71
C ARG A 67 -0.63 9.13 -7.98
N PRO A 68 -0.57 7.84 -8.32
CA PRO A 68 -0.08 7.42 -9.62
C PRO A 68 -0.83 8.18 -10.72
N PRO A 69 -0.20 8.49 -11.87
CA PRO A 69 -0.89 9.14 -12.98
C PRO A 69 -2.01 8.28 -13.57
N TYR A 70 -2.13 7.02 -13.14
CA TYR A 70 -3.23 6.15 -13.52
C TYR A 70 -4.38 6.28 -12.53
N PRO A 71 -5.63 6.49 -12.99
CA PRO A 71 -6.78 6.44 -12.12
C PRO A 71 -6.87 5.04 -11.50
N ASP A 72 -6.97 4.98 -10.17
CA ASP A 72 -7.24 3.77 -9.39
C ASP A 72 -8.58 3.15 -9.80
N GLY A 73 -8.64 2.46 -10.94
CA GLY A 73 -9.76 1.60 -11.37
C GLY A 73 -11.17 2.20 -11.37
N ARG A 74 -11.35 3.48 -11.02
CA ARG A 74 -12.64 4.15 -11.05
C ARG A 74 -12.92 4.45 -12.51
N PRO A 75 -13.97 3.85 -13.11
CA PRO A 75 -14.37 4.24 -14.44
C PRO A 75 -14.60 5.75 -14.42
N ALA A 76 -14.00 6.45 -15.38
CA ALA A 76 -14.25 7.87 -15.58
C ALA A 76 -15.77 8.09 -15.65
N PRO A 77 -16.31 9.21 -15.14
CA PRO A 77 -17.70 9.56 -15.39
C PRO A 77 -17.92 9.53 -16.90
N LEU A 78 -18.79 8.64 -17.38
CA LEU A 78 -19.09 8.55 -18.81
C LEU A 78 -19.58 9.94 -19.28
N PRO A 79 -19.14 10.42 -20.46
CA PRO A 79 -19.74 11.61 -21.04
C PRO A 79 -21.25 11.36 -21.27
N PRO A 80 -22.12 12.33 -20.97
CA PRO A 80 -23.55 12.19 -21.22
C PRO A 80 -23.78 12.25 -22.73
N GLY A 81 -23.78 11.11 -23.41
CA GLY A 81 -23.98 11.11 -24.85
C GLY A 81 -23.88 9.78 -25.60
N SER A 82 -23.62 8.65 -24.94
CA SER A 82 -23.51 7.36 -25.65
C SER A 82 -24.49 6.33 -25.10
N GLN A 83 -25.78 6.65 -25.15
CA GLN A 83 -26.83 5.62 -25.17
C GLN A 83 -27.04 5.15 -26.60
N ALA A 84 -26.11 4.32 -27.08
CA ALA A 84 -26.37 3.43 -28.21
C ALA A 84 -26.71 2.04 -27.64
N THR A 85 -28.01 1.83 -27.42
CA THR A 85 -28.70 0.52 -27.44
C THR A 85 -27.97 -0.67 -26.80
N ALA A 86 -28.02 -0.78 -25.47
CA ALA A 86 -27.98 -2.10 -24.83
C ALA A 86 -29.42 -2.61 -24.72
N HIS A 87 -29.78 -3.50 -25.65
CA HIS A 87 -31.03 -4.24 -25.61
C HIS A 87 -31.19 -4.91 -24.25
N ALA A 88 -32.29 -4.56 -23.58
CA ALA A 88 -32.81 -5.30 -22.46
C ALA A 88 -33.06 -6.75 -22.88
N THR A 89 -32.37 -7.70 -22.25
CA THR A 89 -32.92 -9.04 -22.04
C THR A 89 -33.04 -9.23 -20.55
N ALA A 90 -34.27 -9.03 -20.10
CA ALA A 90 -34.72 -9.29 -18.75
C ALA A 90 -34.55 -10.79 -18.44
N HIS A 91 -33.86 -11.09 -17.36
CA HIS A 91 -34.14 -12.29 -16.58
C HIS A 91 -34.61 -11.84 -15.20
N ALA A 92 -35.91 -11.61 -15.11
CA ALA A 92 -36.63 -11.54 -13.86
C ALA A 92 -37.78 -12.56 -13.91
N THR A 93 -37.64 -13.63 -13.14
CA THR A 93 -38.72 -14.36 -12.45
C THR A 93 -37.99 -15.02 -11.26
N ALA A 94 -38.12 -14.48 -10.04
CA ALA A 94 -39.12 -14.88 -9.04
C ALA A 94 -39.07 -16.41 -8.82
N GLU A 95 -38.69 -16.91 -7.64
CA GLU A 95 -39.59 -17.01 -6.48
C GLU A 95 -38.82 -16.94 -5.14
N ARG A 96 -39.53 -16.50 -4.09
CA ARG A 96 -39.06 -16.23 -2.71
C ARG A 96 -39.52 -17.38 -1.73
N PRO A 97 -39.29 -17.33 -0.41
CA PRO A 97 -38.62 -18.37 0.39
C PRO A 97 -39.53 -19.15 1.38
N ALA A 98 -39.03 -20.25 1.99
CA ALA A 98 -39.28 -20.68 3.39
C ALA A 98 -38.75 -22.10 3.65
N GLY A 99 -37.99 -22.30 4.73
CA GLY A 99 -37.59 -23.65 5.16
C GLY A 99 -36.57 -23.67 6.28
N ALA A 100 -37.02 -23.39 7.50
CA ALA A 100 -36.27 -23.59 8.74
C ALA A 100 -35.95 -25.08 9.00
N ARG A 101 -34.79 -25.34 9.67
CA ARG A 101 -34.55 -26.41 10.69
C ARG A 101 -33.03 -26.58 10.94
N THR A 102 -32.43 -25.89 11.93
CA THR A 102 -32.17 -26.27 13.37
C THR A 102 -30.77 -26.87 13.64
N PRO A 103 -30.23 -26.76 14.89
CA PRO A 103 -28.80 -26.54 15.16
C PRO A 103 -28.00 -27.76 15.68
N ILE A 104 -26.70 -27.52 15.85
CA ILE A 104 -25.64 -28.35 16.45
C ILE A 104 -25.86 -28.53 17.96
N GLY A 105 -25.71 -29.76 18.48
CA GLY A 105 -25.50 -30.01 19.92
C GLY A 105 -25.82 -31.42 20.43
N MET A 106 -24.81 -32.31 20.49
CA MET A 106 -24.37 -33.12 21.65
C MET A 106 -23.14 -33.93 21.26
#